data_AF-A0A0R3WED0-F1
#
_entry.id   AF-A0A0R3WED0-F1
#
_cell.length_a   1.000
_cell.length_b   1.000
_cell.length_c   1.000
_cell.angle_alpha   90.00
_cell.angle_beta   90.00
_cell.angle_gamma   90.00
#
_symmetry.space_group_name_H-M   'P 1'
#
loop_
_entity.id
_entity.type
_entity.pdbx_description
1 polymer ?
#
loop_
_entity_poly.entity_id
_entity_poly.type
_entity_poly.pdbx_seq_one_letter_code
_entity_poly.pdbx_strand_id
1 'polypeptide(L)'
;MDDIEIEEIVHVRPKPGIMVNVSRRVPLPAFRACRNLQRMFRRRISKALTTTDVAELTCAILLVAIAADILSSLCARKRMHFGTAGCKYVPVNCALVHTIFVLLLLEFRTKAPGAQTIAQFVGRRFGLVAHILTATISLLTSLYTITINITKGSMVLNAVTEDVGEGTIASIIFILVGALLVVTRRRSFSLILYIVNIALLLICAILMFIVLNVPTSLALGNIGSFYKLLMCFNKSDYGIGDYMTSGFDDGTLSNSLISLVGLVMFATPAHLLGEGGILAIFIVILLLLVTSCMFSTVGASSVIYHDVLEAYIRPFRKQVDASTCLLCGKRRGHLAIRHNICRCRSMLECASCHIDTWIKEECRNRAAATLVYSCQTHGAYRAYTDVMSRSVPPITFTVMACMIPMFMTFSETEVENFLFYGLDTPFVGCLCLSILWDRLSKVALLIGYFVSAGASLTLWFVLRNTSSLSTNQIQLMGLGVAFLGGFLLPALISLSLTKPLPPKAASGVWCRVQEIDNPLVPWPEVFTRYIN
;
A
#
# COMPACT_ATOMS: atom_id res chain seq x y z
N MET A 1 -8.28 21.15 -36.97
CA MET A 1 -9.01 20.23 -37.86
C MET A 1 -10.05 19.58 -36.99
N ASP A 2 -11.30 19.91 -37.25
CA ASP A 2 -12.45 19.64 -36.41
C ASP A 2 -12.76 18.14 -36.34
N ASP A 3 -12.79 17.58 -35.14
CA ASP A 3 -13.29 16.23 -34.90
C ASP A 3 -14.81 16.25 -34.94
N ILE A 4 -15.36 15.74 -36.04
CA ILE A 4 -16.80 15.53 -36.25
C ILE A 4 -17.24 14.35 -35.36
N GLU A 5 -17.95 14.64 -34.26
CA GLU A 5 -18.68 13.63 -33.48
C GLU A 5 -19.83 13.06 -34.32
N ILE A 6 -19.70 11.80 -34.75
CA ILE A 6 -20.80 11.05 -35.37
C ILE A 6 -21.74 10.58 -34.26
N GLU A 7 -22.87 11.25 -34.09
CA GLU A 7 -23.98 10.80 -33.23
C GLU A 7 -24.68 9.59 -33.86
N GLU A 8 -24.36 8.39 -33.39
CA GLU A 8 -25.05 7.16 -33.79
C GLU A 8 -26.40 7.05 -33.04
N ILE A 9 -27.48 7.50 -33.67
CA ILE A 9 -28.85 7.46 -33.13
C ILE A 9 -29.52 6.13 -33.53
N VAL A 10 -29.77 5.24 -32.56
CA VAL A 10 -30.55 4.02 -32.78
C VAL A 10 -32.05 4.34 -32.74
N HIS A 11 -32.72 4.25 -33.89
CA HIS A 11 -34.18 4.38 -33.97
C HIS A 11 -34.88 3.09 -33.51
N VAL A 12 -35.46 3.12 -32.30
CA VAL A 12 -36.44 2.13 -31.86
C VAL A 12 -37.83 2.62 -32.29
N ARG A 13 -38.53 1.90 -33.18
CA ARG A 13 -39.94 2.22 -33.51
C ARG A 13 -40.86 1.77 -32.37
N PRO A 14 -41.55 2.67 -31.65
CA PRO A 14 -42.55 2.27 -30.67
C PRO A 14 -43.84 1.82 -31.39
N LYS A 15 -44.58 0.89 -30.77
CA LYS A 15 -45.95 0.55 -31.20
C LYS A 15 -46.86 1.79 -31.09
N PRO A 16 -47.83 1.97 -32.00
CA PRO A 16 -48.72 3.13 -31.99
C PRO A 16 -49.50 3.22 -30.67
N GLY A 17 -49.45 4.39 -30.02
CA GLY A 17 -50.18 4.69 -28.78
C GLY A 17 -49.32 4.91 -27.52
N ILE A 18 -48.00 4.68 -27.57
CA ILE A 18 -47.10 4.93 -26.42
C ILE A 18 -46.03 5.96 -26.81
N MET A 19 -46.15 7.18 -26.30
CA MET A 19 -45.05 8.14 -26.33
C MET A 19 -44.01 7.75 -25.28
N VAL A 20 -42.90 7.17 -25.71
CA VAL A 20 -41.71 7.03 -24.85
C VAL A 20 -40.73 8.12 -25.27
N ASN A 21 -40.43 9.04 -24.35
CA ASN A 21 -39.36 10.01 -24.53
C ASN A 21 -38.01 9.28 -24.44
N VAL A 22 -37.43 8.90 -25.58
CA VAL A 22 -36.12 8.21 -25.66
C VAL A 22 -35.09 9.14 -26.29
N SER A 23 -34.78 10.25 -25.64
CA SER A 23 -33.51 10.97 -25.87
C SER A 23 -32.46 10.48 -24.87
N ARG A 24 -32.15 9.18 -24.88
CA ARG A 24 -31.01 8.68 -24.09
C ARG A 24 -29.76 8.70 -24.95
N ARG A 25 -28.90 9.70 -24.76
CA ARG A 25 -27.55 9.69 -25.32
C ARG A 25 -26.90 8.35 -24.98
N VAL A 26 -26.31 7.72 -26.00
CA VAL A 26 -25.49 6.54 -25.81
C VAL A 26 -24.32 6.96 -24.91
N PRO A 27 -24.14 6.37 -23.72
CA PRO A 27 -23.05 6.78 -22.84
C PRO A 27 -21.71 6.46 -23.49
N LEU A 28 -20.74 7.38 -23.35
CA LEU A 28 -19.36 7.18 -23.80
C LEU A 28 -18.82 5.81 -23.36
N PRO A 29 -17.87 5.20 -24.11
CA PRO A 29 -17.29 3.90 -23.78
C PRO A 29 -16.78 3.79 -22.34
N ALA A 30 -16.13 4.85 -21.82
CA ALA A 30 -15.68 4.92 -20.43
C ALA A 30 -16.85 4.90 -19.42
N PHE A 31 -17.97 5.56 -19.75
CA PHE A 31 -19.17 5.57 -18.93
C PHE A 31 -19.87 4.21 -18.94
N ARG A 32 -19.88 3.52 -20.09
CA ARG A 32 -20.42 2.16 -20.23
C ARG A 32 -19.57 1.15 -19.45
N ALA A 33 -18.24 1.26 -19.53
CA ALA A 33 -17.30 0.45 -18.75
C ALA A 33 -17.49 0.68 -17.24
N CYS A 34 -17.63 1.94 -16.81
CA CYS A 34 -17.90 2.31 -15.42
C CYS A 34 -19.25 1.73 -14.94
N ARG A 35 -20.32 1.91 -15.71
CA ARG A 35 -21.66 1.38 -15.39
C ARG A 35 -21.69 -0.15 -15.32
N ASN A 36 -20.92 -0.83 -16.17
CA ASN A 36 -20.75 -2.29 -16.12
C ASN A 36 -19.95 -2.73 -14.90
N LEU A 37 -18.85 -2.06 -14.57
CA LEU A 37 -18.08 -2.28 -13.33
C LEU A 37 -19.00 -2.14 -12.10
N GLN A 38 -19.82 -1.09 -12.08
CA GLN A 38 -20.75 -0.78 -11.00
C GLN A 38 -21.90 -1.80 -10.85
N ARG A 39 -22.44 -2.33 -11.96
CA ARG A 39 -23.40 -3.45 -11.92
C ARG A 39 -22.76 -4.73 -11.43
N MET A 40 -21.51 -5.00 -11.82
CA MET A 40 -20.75 -6.13 -11.28
C MET A 40 -20.48 -5.97 -9.79
N PHE A 41 -20.12 -4.78 -9.31
CA PHE A 41 -19.95 -4.53 -7.87
C PHE A 41 -21.24 -4.80 -7.10
N ARG A 42 -22.39 -4.31 -7.58
CA ARG A 42 -23.69 -4.56 -6.93
C ARG A 42 -24.05 -6.05 -6.84
N ARG A 43 -23.72 -6.85 -7.87
CA ARG A 43 -23.92 -8.30 -7.90
C ARG A 43 -22.89 -9.08 -7.06
N ARG A 44 -21.65 -8.59 -6.95
CA ARG A 44 -20.62 -9.21 -6.10
C ARG A 44 -20.84 -8.93 -4.62
N ILE A 45 -21.31 -7.74 -4.25
CA ILE A 45 -21.67 -7.38 -2.87
C ILE A 45 -22.76 -8.32 -2.30
N SER A 46 -23.66 -8.87 -3.15
CA SER A 46 -24.68 -9.83 -2.69
C SER A 46 -24.16 -11.26 -2.51
N LYS A 47 -22.96 -11.58 -3.00
CA LYS A 47 -22.29 -12.87 -2.77
C LYS A 47 -21.33 -12.70 -1.61
N ALA A 48 -21.85 -12.75 -0.40
CA ALA A 48 -21.01 -12.93 0.79
C ALA A 48 -20.27 -14.27 0.66
N LEU A 49 -18.96 -14.30 0.93
CA LEU A 49 -18.22 -15.56 0.98
C LEU A 49 -18.83 -16.45 2.07
N THR A 50 -19.17 -17.67 1.72
CA THR A 50 -19.59 -18.68 2.69
C THR A 50 -18.40 -19.05 3.57
N THR A 51 -18.65 -19.67 4.72
CA THR A 51 -17.57 -20.17 5.60
C THR A 51 -16.65 -21.14 4.88
N THR A 52 -17.21 -21.93 3.96
CA THR A 52 -16.49 -22.84 3.07
C THR A 52 -15.60 -22.07 2.10
N ASP A 53 -16.10 -21.03 1.44
CA ASP A 53 -15.28 -20.19 0.53
C ASP A 53 -14.14 -19.50 1.28
N VAL A 54 -14.38 -19.02 2.50
CA VAL A 54 -13.33 -18.41 3.33
C VAL A 54 -12.32 -19.48 3.74
N ALA A 55 -12.74 -20.66 4.18
CA ALA A 55 -11.82 -21.73 4.55
C ALA A 55 -10.96 -22.17 3.36
N GLU A 56 -11.56 -22.36 2.17
CA GLU A 56 -10.84 -22.69 0.93
C GLU A 56 -9.87 -21.58 0.51
N LEU A 57 -10.29 -20.32 0.54
CA LEU A 57 -9.44 -19.18 0.20
C LEU A 57 -8.30 -19.00 1.21
N THR A 58 -8.57 -19.23 2.50
CA THR A 58 -7.55 -19.18 3.55
C THR A 58 -6.55 -20.30 3.34
N CYS A 59 -6.99 -21.52 3.05
CA CYS A 59 -6.12 -22.63 2.71
C CYS A 59 -5.31 -22.36 1.44
N ALA A 60 -5.92 -21.78 0.40
CA ALA A 60 -5.23 -21.42 -0.84
C ALA A 60 -4.16 -20.34 -0.62
N ILE A 61 -4.48 -19.27 0.13
CA ILE A 61 -3.53 -18.21 0.47
C ILE A 61 -2.39 -18.77 1.33
N LEU A 62 -2.71 -19.61 2.33
CA LEU A 62 -1.71 -20.26 3.18
C LEU A 62 -0.82 -21.21 2.37
N LEU A 63 -1.39 -22.04 1.50
CA LEU A 63 -0.65 -22.94 0.62
C LEU A 63 0.27 -22.17 -0.33
N VAL A 64 -0.24 -21.07 -0.91
CA VAL A 64 0.55 -20.20 -1.78
C VAL A 64 1.69 -19.54 -1.02
N ALA A 65 1.42 -18.97 0.16
CA ALA A 65 2.44 -18.30 0.97
C ALA A 65 3.51 -19.28 1.45
N ILE A 66 3.09 -20.45 1.98
CA ILE A 66 3.99 -21.51 2.42
C ILE A 66 4.79 -22.06 1.24
N ALA A 67 4.17 -22.31 0.09
CA ALA A 67 4.87 -22.79 -1.10
C ALA A 67 5.88 -21.74 -1.60
N ALA A 68 5.51 -20.46 -1.65
CA ALA A 68 6.41 -19.38 -2.06
C ALA A 68 7.60 -19.23 -1.12
N ASP A 69 7.39 -19.38 0.18
CA ASP A 69 8.40 -19.24 1.24
C ASP A 69 9.32 -20.47 1.35
N ILE A 70 8.77 -21.68 1.25
CA ILE A 70 9.56 -22.92 1.11
C ILE A 70 10.40 -22.86 -0.17
N LEU A 71 9.82 -22.40 -1.28
CA LEU A 71 10.53 -22.34 -2.55
C LEU A 71 11.60 -21.24 -2.54
N SER A 72 11.33 -20.07 -1.95
CA SER A 72 12.32 -19.00 -1.82
C SER A 72 13.49 -19.42 -0.93
N SER A 73 13.20 -20.06 0.21
CA SER A 73 14.21 -20.53 1.15
C SER A 73 15.02 -21.71 0.61
N LEU A 74 14.40 -22.66 -0.11
CA LEU A 74 15.11 -23.75 -0.79
C LEU A 74 15.97 -23.24 -1.95
N CYS A 75 15.48 -22.29 -2.75
CA CYS A 75 16.26 -21.68 -3.83
C CYS A 75 17.43 -20.83 -3.31
N ALA A 76 17.25 -20.11 -2.19
CA ALA A 76 18.33 -19.37 -1.54
C ALA A 76 19.40 -20.32 -0.96
N ARG A 77 18.98 -21.42 -0.32
CA ARG A 77 19.87 -22.39 0.35
C ARG A 77 20.65 -23.27 -0.63
N LYS A 78 20.14 -23.50 -1.83
CA LYS A 78 20.78 -24.29 -2.90
C LYS A 78 21.23 -23.42 -4.09
N ARG A 79 21.75 -22.22 -3.81
CA ARG A 79 22.23 -21.28 -4.84
C ARG A 79 23.27 -21.91 -5.77
N MET A 80 24.16 -22.75 -5.25
CA MET A 80 25.17 -23.47 -6.04
C MET A 80 24.60 -24.59 -6.91
N HIS A 81 23.37 -25.06 -6.67
CA HIS A 81 22.77 -26.18 -7.43
C HIS A 81 21.63 -25.76 -8.37
N PHE A 82 20.92 -24.65 -8.10
CA PHE A 82 19.75 -24.27 -8.91
C PHE A 82 20.04 -23.27 -10.04
N GLY A 83 21.23 -22.67 -10.10
CA GLY A 83 21.65 -21.83 -11.23
C GLY A 83 20.59 -20.83 -11.69
N THR A 84 20.24 -20.89 -12.97
CA THR A 84 19.29 -20.00 -13.67
C THR A 84 17.83 -20.16 -13.23
N ALA A 85 17.49 -21.24 -12.52
CA ALA A 85 16.14 -21.49 -12.05
C ALA A 85 15.73 -20.50 -10.94
N GLY A 86 16.67 -20.12 -10.05
CA GLY A 86 16.42 -19.16 -8.98
C GLY A 86 15.98 -17.77 -9.48
N CYS A 87 16.50 -17.33 -10.62
CA CYS A 87 16.13 -16.05 -11.25
C CYS A 87 14.69 -16.01 -11.77
N LYS A 88 14.05 -17.17 -11.98
CA LYS A 88 12.64 -17.25 -12.39
C LYS A 88 11.69 -17.25 -11.20
N TYR A 89 12.07 -17.91 -10.11
CA TYR A 89 11.19 -18.09 -8.95
C TYR A 89 10.99 -16.81 -8.14
N VAL A 90 12.05 -16.02 -7.92
CA VAL A 90 11.95 -14.79 -7.11
C VAL A 90 10.96 -13.78 -7.73
N PRO A 91 11.01 -13.45 -9.03
CA PRO A 91 10.04 -12.56 -9.66
C PRO A 91 8.60 -13.10 -9.66
N VAL A 92 8.43 -14.41 -9.87
CA VAL A 92 7.10 -15.05 -9.87
C VAL A 92 6.46 -14.96 -8.49
N ASN A 93 7.22 -15.23 -7.42
CA ASN A 93 6.75 -15.08 -6.05
C ASN A 93 6.38 -13.64 -5.73
N CYS A 94 7.22 -12.67 -6.11
CA CYS A 94 6.91 -11.25 -5.97
C CYS A 94 5.62 -10.88 -6.71
N ALA A 95 5.47 -11.27 -7.97
CA ALA A 95 4.28 -10.99 -8.78
C ALA A 95 3.00 -11.54 -8.15
N LEU A 96 3.06 -12.75 -7.59
CA LEU A 96 1.94 -13.40 -6.93
C LEU A 96 1.47 -12.63 -5.68
N VAL A 97 2.41 -12.23 -4.82
CA VAL A 97 2.12 -11.45 -3.61
C VAL A 97 1.48 -10.10 -3.97
N HIS A 98 2.03 -9.40 -4.97
CA HIS A 98 1.46 -8.14 -5.44
C HIS A 98 0.07 -8.34 -6.05
N THR A 99 -0.16 -9.43 -6.78
CA THR A 99 -1.48 -9.74 -7.35
C THR A 99 -2.52 -9.95 -6.25
N ILE A 100 -2.20 -10.73 -5.21
CA ILE A 100 -3.10 -10.94 -4.06
C ILE A 100 -3.37 -9.61 -3.35
N PHE A 101 -2.34 -8.79 -3.12
CA PHE A 101 -2.49 -7.47 -2.51
C PHE A 101 -3.41 -6.56 -3.34
N VAL A 102 -3.26 -6.51 -4.66
CA VAL A 102 -4.13 -5.72 -5.55
C VAL A 102 -5.58 -6.19 -5.46
N LEU A 103 -5.83 -7.50 -5.42
CA LEU A 103 -7.18 -8.05 -5.25
C LEU A 103 -7.79 -7.64 -3.91
N LEU A 104 -7.02 -7.71 -2.82
CA LEU A 104 -7.45 -7.26 -1.49
C LEU A 104 -7.72 -5.74 -1.47
N LEU A 105 -6.88 -4.95 -2.11
CA LEU A 105 -7.03 -3.50 -2.21
C LEU A 105 -8.29 -3.13 -3.00
N LEU A 106 -8.55 -3.83 -4.11
CA LEU A 106 -9.79 -3.66 -4.87
C LEU A 106 -11.00 -4.00 -4.00
N GLU A 107 -10.97 -5.13 -3.31
CA GLU A 107 -12.08 -5.53 -2.42
C GLU A 107 -12.30 -4.49 -1.31
N PHE A 108 -11.24 -4.01 -0.66
CA PHE A 108 -11.29 -2.92 0.30
C PHE A 108 -11.92 -1.65 -0.29
N ARG A 109 -11.44 -1.18 -1.45
CA ARG A 109 -11.95 0.04 -2.10
C ARG A 109 -13.40 -0.09 -2.54
N THR A 110 -13.86 -1.30 -2.84
CA THR A 110 -15.27 -1.54 -3.19
C THR A 110 -16.19 -1.54 -1.98
N LYS A 111 -15.70 -2.03 -0.83
CA LYS A 111 -16.44 -2.06 0.44
C LYS A 111 -16.40 -0.71 1.17
N ALA A 112 -15.31 0.03 1.05
CA ALA A 112 -15.04 1.24 1.82
C ALA A 112 -14.41 2.34 0.95
N PRO A 113 -15.12 2.84 -0.08
CA PRO A 113 -14.56 3.81 -1.03
C PRO A 113 -14.18 5.15 -0.37
N GLY A 114 -14.89 5.56 0.70
CA GLY A 114 -14.64 6.80 1.43
C GLY A 114 -13.55 6.71 2.50
N ALA A 115 -13.07 5.51 2.85
CA ALA A 115 -11.97 5.35 3.79
C ALA A 115 -10.64 5.81 3.17
N GLN A 116 -9.94 6.71 3.86
CA GLN A 116 -8.63 7.21 3.42
C GLN A 116 -7.51 6.25 3.79
N THR A 117 -7.66 5.55 4.92
CA THR A 117 -6.70 4.55 5.42
C THR A 117 -7.41 3.24 5.78
N ILE A 118 -6.66 2.15 5.83
CA ILE A 118 -7.16 0.84 6.27
C ILE A 118 -7.54 0.88 7.76
N ALA A 119 -6.85 1.69 8.56
CA ALA A 119 -7.16 1.88 9.97
C ALA A 119 -8.57 2.45 10.18
N GLN A 120 -8.98 3.48 9.44
CA GLN A 120 -10.36 4.00 9.48
C GLN A 120 -11.40 2.90 9.21
N PHE A 121 -11.15 2.03 8.24
CA PHE A 121 -12.00 0.90 7.92
C PHE A 121 -12.11 -0.11 9.06
N VAL A 122 -10.98 -0.56 9.60
CA VAL A 122 -10.94 -1.50 10.72
C VAL A 122 -11.61 -0.88 11.95
N GLY A 123 -11.35 0.41 12.20
CA GLY A 123 -11.92 1.16 13.31
C GLY A 123 -13.44 1.30 13.24
N ARG A 124 -14.00 1.52 12.05
CA ARG A 124 -15.45 1.61 11.87
C ARG A 124 -16.13 0.24 11.92
N ARG A 125 -15.41 -0.81 11.57
CA ARG A 125 -15.91 -2.18 11.61
C ARG A 125 -15.87 -2.79 13.02
N PHE A 126 -14.79 -2.56 13.76
CA PHE A 126 -14.50 -3.25 15.04
C PHE A 126 -14.36 -2.30 16.24
N GLY A 127 -14.46 -0.99 16.02
CA GLY A 127 -14.45 0.03 17.06
C GLY A 127 -13.06 0.58 17.38
N LEU A 128 -13.03 1.45 18.40
CA LEU A 128 -11.89 2.27 18.80
C LEU A 128 -10.58 1.49 19.03
N VAL A 129 -10.64 0.39 19.78
CA VAL A 129 -9.44 -0.40 20.13
C VAL A 129 -8.75 -0.97 18.88
N ALA A 130 -9.54 -1.50 17.94
CA ALA A 130 -9.01 -2.04 16.69
C ALA A 130 -8.51 -0.94 15.75
N HIS A 131 -9.09 0.26 15.83
CA HIS A 131 -8.60 1.43 15.11
C HIS A 131 -7.18 1.80 15.55
N ILE A 132 -7.00 2.00 16.86
CA ILE A 132 -5.71 2.38 17.45
C ILE A 132 -4.66 1.31 17.18
N LEU A 133 -5.02 0.03 17.31
CA LEU A 133 -4.12 -1.08 16.99
C LEU A 133 -3.66 -1.04 15.53
N THR A 134 -4.59 -0.94 14.59
CA THR A 134 -4.25 -0.88 13.15
C THR A 134 -3.40 0.35 12.81
N ALA A 135 -3.73 1.51 13.38
CA ALA A 135 -3.00 2.74 13.14
C ALA A 135 -1.57 2.68 13.69
N THR A 136 -1.38 2.13 14.90
CA THR A 136 -0.05 1.96 15.51
C THR A 136 0.81 0.98 14.74
N ILE A 137 0.28 -0.19 14.35
CA ILE A 137 1.00 -1.15 13.51
C ILE A 137 1.37 -0.49 12.18
N SER A 138 0.41 0.13 11.47
CA SER A 138 0.69 0.78 10.18
C SER A 138 1.76 1.87 10.26
N LEU A 139 1.77 2.64 11.36
CA LEU A 139 2.81 3.64 11.62
C LEU A 139 4.17 2.94 11.79
N LEU A 140 4.26 1.95 12.68
CA LEU A 140 5.50 1.20 12.95
C LEU A 140 6.03 0.53 11.68
N THR A 141 5.19 -0.15 10.90
CA THR A 141 5.57 -0.78 9.62
C THR A 141 6.15 0.26 8.65
N SER A 142 5.56 1.46 8.58
CA SER A 142 6.03 2.52 7.69
C SER A 142 7.41 3.03 8.10
N LEU A 143 7.62 3.26 9.40
CA LEU A 143 8.91 3.70 9.96
C LEU A 143 10.00 2.64 9.76
N TYR A 144 9.64 1.37 9.97
CA TYR A 144 10.51 0.22 9.77
C TYR A 144 10.90 0.05 8.29
N THR A 145 9.94 0.16 7.37
CA THR A 145 10.19 0.05 5.91
C THR A 145 11.19 1.10 5.44
N ILE A 146 11.08 2.34 5.92
CA ILE A 146 12.04 3.41 5.64
C ILE A 146 13.43 3.04 6.16
N THR A 147 13.51 2.55 7.40
CA THR A 147 14.79 2.17 8.03
C THR A 147 15.49 1.09 7.21
N ILE A 148 14.80 0.01 6.85
CA ILE A 148 15.37 -1.04 5.99
C ILE A 148 15.80 -0.50 4.63
N ASN A 149 14.95 0.29 3.98
CA ASN A 149 15.25 0.82 2.67
C ASN A 149 16.54 1.65 2.72
N ILE A 150 16.71 2.48 3.74
CA ILE A 150 17.91 3.29 3.89
C ILE A 150 19.12 2.43 4.24
N THR A 151 19.03 1.52 5.22
CA THR A 151 20.16 0.67 5.61
C THR A 151 20.64 -0.20 4.45
N LYS A 152 19.72 -0.96 3.82
CA LYS A 152 20.06 -1.86 2.71
C LYS A 152 20.38 -1.09 1.43
N GLY A 153 19.67 0.01 1.17
CA GLY A 153 19.91 0.87 0.02
C GLY A 153 21.25 1.59 0.08
N SER A 154 21.62 2.12 1.25
CA SER A 154 22.93 2.73 1.46
C SER A 154 24.06 1.72 1.31
N MET A 155 23.89 0.49 1.81
CA MET A 155 24.88 -0.58 1.61
C MET A 155 25.11 -0.89 0.12
N VAL A 156 24.03 -0.97 -0.67
CA VAL A 156 24.12 -1.25 -2.11
C VAL A 156 24.75 -0.10 -2.89
N LEU A 157 24.44 1.15 -2.52
CA LEU A 157 25.05 2.33 -3.13
C LEU A 157 26.52 2.48 -2.72
N ASN A 158 26.86 2.22 -1.45
CA ASN A 158 28.23 2.27 -0.94
C ASN A 158 29.13 1.26 -1.65
N ALA A 159 28.60 0.08 -1.99
CA ALA A 159 29.34 -0.94 -2.72
C ALA A 159 29.82 -0.52 -4.13
N VAL A 160 29.30 0.57 -4.68
CA VAL A 160 29.65 1.07 -6.02
C VAL A 160 30.17 2.50 -6.04
N THR A 161 30.35 3.13 -4.88
CA THR A 161 30.90 4.47 -4.76
C THR A 161 32.26 4.42 -4.07
N GLU A 162 33.27 5.04 -4.67
CA GLU A 162 34.57 5.22 -4.04
C GLU A 162 34.51 6.41 -3.04
N ASP A 163 35.11 6.25 -1.87
CA ASP A 163 35.33 7.31 -0.87
C ASP A 163 34.10 8.02 -0.27
N VAL A 164 32.91 7.38 -0.28
CA VAL A 164 31.69 7.95 0.32
C VAL A 164 31.29 7.20 1.58
N GLY A 165 31.27 7.88 2.73
CA GLY A 165 30.77 7.28 3.98
C GLY A 165 29.26 7.00 3.95
N GLU A 166 28.81 5.94 4.64
CA GLU A 166 27.40 5.52 4.68
C GLU A 166 26.44 6.63 5.15
N GLY A 167 26.86 7.44 6.13
CA GLY A 167 26.09 8.58 6.61
C GLY A 167 25.88 9.67 5.55
N THR A 168 26.83 9.84 4.63
CA THR A 168 26.73 10.78 3.51
C THR A 168 25.71 10.29 2.49
N ILE A 169 25.72 9.00 2.15
CA ILE A 169 24.75 8.39 1.23
C ILE A 169 23.33 8.50 1.80
N ALA A 170 23.15 8.14 3.08
CA ALA A 170 21.87 8.30 3.77
C ALA A 170 21.36 9.75 3.74
N SER A 171 22.25 10.73 3.96
CA SER A 171 21.91 12.15 3.91
C SER A 171 21.47 12.60 2.52
N ILE A 172 22.17 12.17 1.46
CA ILE A 172 21.79 12.44 0.07
C ILE A 172 20.40 11.87 -0.23
N ILE A 173 20.11 10.63 0.20
CA ILE A 173 18.79 10.01 0.03
C ILE A 173 17.71 10.84 0.72
N PHE A 174 17.91 11.25 1.99
CA PHE A 174 16.94 12.07 2.71
C PHE A 174 16.70 13.42 2.04
N ILE A 175 17.75 14.06 1.52
CA ILE A 175 17.63 15.32 0.75
C ILE A 175 16.80 15.09 -0.52
N LEU A 176 17.06 14.01 -1.27
CA LEU A 176 16.32 13.69 -2.49
C LEU A 176 14.84 13.37 -2.21
N VAL A 177 14.56 12.63 -1.14
CA VAL A 177 13.18 12.39 -0.67
C VAL A 177 12.52 13.71 -0.29
N GLY A 178 13.19 14.56 0.49
CA GLY A 178 12.68 15.89 0.85
C GLY A 178 12.38 16.76 -0.37
N ALA A 179 13.28 16.78 -1.35
CA ALA A 179 13.07 17.48 -2.61
C ALA A 179 11.84 16.94 -3.34
N LEU A 180 11.73 15.62 -3.52
CA LEU A 180 10.61 15.01 -4.22
C LEU A 180 9.27 15.24 -3.50
N LEU A 181 9.23 15.29 -2.15
CA LEU A 181 8.05 15.70 -1.38
C LEU A 181 7.63 17.14 -1.68
N VAL A 182 8.58 18.06 -1.80
CA VAL A 182 8.28 19.46 -2.13
C VAL A 182 7.75 19.57 -3.55
N VAL A 183 8.37 18.89 -4.53
CA VAL A 183 7.97 18.99 -5.94
C VAL A 183 6.58 18.34 -6.13
N THR A 184 6.33 17.17 -5.53
CA THR A 184 5.03 16.47 -5.59
C THR A 184 3.88 17.23 -4.92
N ARG A 185 4.19 18.16 -4.02
CA ARG A 185 3.21 19.07 -3.44
C ARG A 185 2.97 20.32 -4.29
N ARG A 186 4.02 20.88 -4.88
CA ARG A 186 3.90 22.09 -5.74
C ARG A 186 3.21 21.79 -7.06
N ARG A 187 3.44 20.61 -7.63
CA ARG A 187 2.72 20.10 -8.80
C ARG A 187 1.72 19.02 -8.40
N SER A 188 1.00 18.47 -9.37
CA SER A 188 0.16 17.30 -9.12
C SER A 188 1.05 16.10 -8.76
N PHE A 189 0.87 15.58 -7.54
CA PHE A 189 1.53 14.36 -7.03
C PHE A 189 1.52 13.21 -8.05
N SER A 190 0.37 13.02 -8.71
CA SER A 190 0.16 11.97 -9.71
C SER A 190 1.06 12.14 -10.95
N LEU A 191 1.26 13.37 -11.43
CA LEU A 191 2.06 13.62 -12.64
C LEU A 191 3.53 13.29 -12.44
N ILE A 192 4.10 13.71 -11.31
CA ILE A 192 5.51 13.44 -11.02
C ILE A 192 5.73 11.95 -10.84
N LEU A 193 4.83 11.30 -10.10
CA LEU A 193 4.93 9.88 -9.89
C LEU A 193 4.83 9.11 -11.23
N TYR A 194 3.96 9.54 -12.13
CA TYR A 194 3.85 8.98 -13.48
C TYR A 194 5.15 9.12 -14.26
N ILE A 195 5.77 10.31 -14.24
CA ILE A 195 7.06 10.57 -14.90
C ILE A 195 8.17 9.66 -14.34
N VAL A 196 8.30 9.58 -13.01
CA VAL A 196 9.34 8.77 -12.37
C VAL A 196 9.14 7.28 -12.67
N ASN A 197 7.90 6.78 -12.62
CA ASN A 197 7.61 5.37 -12.95
C ASN A 197 7.88 5.06 -14.42
N ILE A 198 7.52 5.95 -15.34
CA ILE A 198 7.83 5.76 -16.77
C ILE A 198 9.34 5.74 -16.99
N ALA A 199 10.08 6.68 -16.39
CA ALA A 199 11.53 6.71 -16.51
C ALA A 199 12.17 5.41 -16.00
N LEU A 200 11.73 4.94 -14.84
CA LEU A 200 12.16 3.66 -14.27
C LEU A 200 11.87 2.49 -15.22
N LEU A 201 10.63 2.37 -15.70
CA LEU A 201 10.24 1.31 -16.63
C LEU A 201 11.01 1.37 -17.94
N LEU A 202 11.28 2.56 -18.46
CA LEU A 202 12.04 2.77 -19.68
C LEU A 202 13.49 2.31 -19.51
N ILE A 203 14.17 2.71 -18.42
CA ILE A 203 15.56 2.30 -18.15
C ILE A 203 15.61 0.77 -17.96
N CYS A 204 14.71 0.20 -17.17
CA CYS A 204 14.63 -1.25 -16.98
C CYS A 204 14.35 -1.99 -18.30
N ALA A 205 13.47 -1.48 -19.15
CA ALA A 205 13.17 -2.06 -20.46
C ALA A 205 14.38 -1.99 -21.41
N ILE A 206 15.13 -0.87 -21.40
CA ILE A 206 16.37 -0.72 -22.19
C ILE A 206 17.42 -1.72 -21.70
N LEU A 207 17.66 -1.81 -20.40
CA LEU A 207 18.61 -2.77 -19.82
C LEU A 207 18.22 -4.21 -20.16
N MET A 208 16.93 -4.57 -20.02
CA MET A 208 16.41 -5.88 -20.39
C MET A 208 16.54 -6.15 -21.89
N PHE A 209 16.23 -5.18 -22.74
CA PHE A 209 16.37 -5.29 -24.19
C PHE A 209 17.83 -5.53 -24.57
N ILE A 210 18.78 -4.80 -23.96
CA ILE A 210 20.21 -4.99 -24.19
C ILE A 210 20.60 -6.40 -23.77
N VAL A 211 20.28 -6.83 -22.56
CA VAL A 211 20.60 -8.19 -22.06
C VAL A 211 20.02 -9.28 -22.97
N LEU A 212 18.79 -9.13 -23.46
CA LEU A 212 18.13 -10.11 -24.33
C LEU A 212 18.66 -10.09 -25.77
N ASN A 213 19.12 -8.94 -26.24
CA ASN A 213 19.65 -8.77 -27.59
C ASN A 213 21.16 -8.85 -27.67
N VAL A 214 21.91 -9.16 -26.60
CA VAL A 214 23.34 -9.49 -26.68
C VAL A 214 23.48 -10.73 -27.56
N PRO A 215 23.85 -10.59 -28.85
CA PRO A 215 23.98 -11.72 -29.74
C PRO A 215 25.47 -12.03 -29.78
N THR A 216 25.88 -13.24 -29.38
CA THR A 216 27.15 -13.79 -29.87
C THR A 216 28.40 -12.90 -29.64
N SER A 217 28.46 -12.07 -28.59
CA SER A 217 29.76 -11.50 -28.19
C SER A 217 30.56 -12.66 -27.61
N LEU A 218 31.69 -12.96 -28.25
CA LEU A 218 32.51 -14.16 -28.11
C LEU A 218 32.93 -14.50 -26.66
N ALA A 219 32.70 -13.60 -25.70
CA ALA A 219 33.11 -13.70 -24.31
C ALA A 219 32.03 -14.20 -23.31
N LEU A 220 30.72 -14.00 -23.56
CA LEU A 220 29.68 -14.26 -22.53
C LEU A 220 28.88 -15.57 -22.69
N GLY A 221 28.78 -16.13 -23.90
CA GLY A 221 28.14 -17.43 -24.17
C GLY A 221 26.64 -17.51 -23.80
N ASN A 222 26.12 -18.74 -23.63
CA ASN A 222 24.74 -19.00 -23.17
C ASN A 222 24.56 -18.52 -21.70
N ILE A 223 23.32 -18.26 -21.26
CA ILE A 223 22.98 -17.85 -19.87
C ILE A 223 23.68 -18.74 -18.82
N GLY A 224 23.84 -20.04 -19.10
CA GLY A 224 24.57 -20.97 -18.23
C GLY A 224 26.09 -20.72 -18.16
N SER A 225 26.71 -20.27 -19.25
CA SER A 225 28.13 -19.85 -19.29
C SER A 225 28.33 -18.52 -18.60
N PHE A 226 27.41 -17.57 -18.80
CA PHE A 226 27.41 -16.30 -18.09
C PHE A 226 27.33 -16.47 -16.57
N TYR A 227 26.44 -17.36 -16.11
CA TYR A 227 26.34 -17.72 -14.70
C TYR A 227 27.63 -18.34 -14.15
N LYS A 228 28.32 -19.18 -14.94
CA LYS A 228 29.64 -19.74 -14.56
C LYS A 228 30.71 -18.65 -14.48
N LEU A 229 30.75 -17.70 -15.41
CA LEU A 229 31.65 -16.55 -15.38
C LEU A 229 31.42 -15.67 -14.15
N LEU A 230 30.16 -15.42 -13.79
CA LEU A 230 29.78 -14.70 -12.58
C LEU A 230 30.23 -15.43 -11.30
N MET A 231 30.22 -16.76 -11.29
CA MET A 231 30.73 -17.57 -10.17
C MET A 231 32.26 -17.61 -10.11
N CYS A 232 32.94 -17.45 -11.25
CA CYS A 232 34.39 -17.33 -11.33
C CYS A 232 34.89 -15.89 -11.13
N PHE A 233 33.99 -14.90 -11.00
CA PHE A 233 34.34 -13.49 -10.86
C PHE A 233 35.10 -13.28 -9.54
N ASN A 234 36.41 -13.06 -9.64
CA ASN A 234 37.27 -12.79 -8.48
C ASN A 234 37.32 -11.27 -8.24
N LYS A 235 37.10 -10.87 -6.98
CA LYS A 235 36.94 -9.48 -6.52
C LYS A 235 38.16 -8.59 -6.85
N SER A 236 39.33 -9.19 -7.07
CA SER A 236 40.61 -8.51 -7.29
C SER A 236 40.77 -7.79 -8.63
N ASP A 237 40.01 -8.15 -9.67
CA ASP A 237 40.37 -7.79 -11.05
C ASP A 237 39.86 -6.40 -11.51
N TYR A 238 38.99 -5.75 -10.72
CA TYR A 238 38.35 -4.46 -11.08
C TYR A 238 38.48 -3.36 -10.01
N GLY A 239 39.37 -3.51 -9.03
CA GLY A 239 39.61 -2.46 -8.02
C GLY A 239 38.44 -2.19 -7.05
N ILE A 240 37.44 -3.08 -7.00
CA ILE A 240 36.34 -3.01 -6.01
C ILE A 240 36.91 -3.41 -4.64
N GLY A 241 37.35 -2.39 -3.90
CA GLY A 241 38.22 -2.47 -2.72
C GLY A 241 37.81 -3.41 -1.58
N ASP A 242 38.82 -3.68 -0.76
CA ASP A 242 38.95 -4.74 0.24
C ASP A 242 38.25 -4.46 1.60
N TYR A 243 37.08 -3.83 1.59
CA TYR A 243 36.39 -3.38 2.83
C TYR A 243 35.41 -4.40 3.45
N MET A 244 35.73 -5.69 3.40
CA MET A 244 34.90 -6.73 4.05
C MET A 244 35.56 -7.44 5.24
N THR A 245 36.64 -6.89 5.81
CA THR A 245 37.42 -7.57 6.84
C THR A 245 37.17 -7.10 8.28
N SER A 246 36.13 -6.31 8.57
CA SER A 246 35.74 -6.03 9.96
C SER A 246 34.45 -6.73 10.36
N GLY A 247 34.59 -7.83 11.12
CA GLY A 247 33.51 -8.43 11.89
C GLY A 247 32.94 -9.73 11.33
N PHE A 248 33.68 -10.83 11.50
CA PHE A 248 33.10 -12.17 11.46
C PHE A 248 32.17 -12.34 12.67
N ASP A 249 30.87 -12.23 12.44
CA ASP A 249 29.84 -12.81 13.31
C ASP A 249 28.59 -13.17 12.48
N ASP A 250 27.91 -14.24 12.88
CA ASP A 250 27.05 -15.18 12.13
C ASP A 250 25.73 -14.63 11.49
N GLY A 251 25.67 -13.33 11.15
CA GLY A 251 24.61 -12.67 10.36
C GLY A 251 24.91 -12.59 8.84
N THR A 252 25.95 -13.29 8.39
CA THR A 252 26.65 -13.03 7.13
C THR A 252 25.95 -13.50 5.86
N LEU A 253 24.88 -14.32 5.91
CA LEU A 253 24.27 -14.79 4.66
C LEU A 253 23.40 -13.72 3.97
N SER A 254 22.68 -12.85 4.70
CA SER A 254 21.93 -11.74 4.09
C SER A 254 22.86 -10.71 3.46
N ASN A 255 23.98 -10.41 4.12
CA ASN A 255 24.97 -9.46 3.64
C ASN A 255 25.77 -10.04 2.46
N SER A 256 26.08 -11.34 2.45
CA SER A 256 26.64 -12.03 1.27
C SER A 256 25.63 -12.20 0.13
N LEU A 257 24.33 -12.38 0.42
CA LEU A 257 23.26 -12.44 -0.59
C LEU A 257 23.08 -11.08 -1.28
N ILE A 258 23.08 -9.98 -0.52
CA ILE A 258 22.99 -8.59 -1.00
C ILE A 258 24.28 -8.20 -1.72
N SER A 259 25.45 -8.59 -1.21
CA SER A 259 26.73 -8.35 -1.86
C SER A 259 26.85 -9.09 -3.18
N LEU A 260 26.46 -10.37 -3.26
CA LEU A 260 26.51 -11.14 -4.52
C LEU A 260 25.46 -10.65 -5.52
N VAL A 261 24.23 -10.34 -5.08
CA VAL A 261 23.18 -9.82 -5.97
C VAL A 261 23.51 -8.40 -6.42
N GLY A 262 24.04 -7.55 -5.53
CA GLY A 262 24.55 -6.23 -5.86
C GLY A 262 25.68 -6.33 -6.87
N LEU A 263 26.68 -7.19 -6.63
CA LEU A 263 27.78 -7.42 -7.55
C LEU A 263 27.29 -7.93 -8.91
N VAL A 264 26.35 -8.87 -8.96
CA VAL A 264 25.76 -9.37 -10.22
C VAL A 264 24.96 -8.28 -10.94
N MET A 265 24.17 -7.50 -10.20
CA MET A 265 23.36 -6.40 -10.72
C MET A 265 24.27 -5.37 -11.39
N PHE A 266 25.38 -4.99 -10.78
CA PHE A 266 26.31 -4.01 -11.35
C PHE A 266 27.28 -4.60 -12.38
N ALA A 267 27.82 -5.79 -12.16
CA ALA A 267 28.79 -6.43 -13.06
C ALA A 267 28.20 -6.71 -14.44
N THR A 268 26.93 -7.09 -14.52
CA THR A 268 26.31 -7.43 -15.82
C THR A 268 26.28 -6.21 -16.75
N PRO A 269 25.73 -5.05 -16.36
CA PRO A 269 25.74 -3.89 -17.25
C PRO A 269 27.08 -3.17 -17.27
N ALA A 270 27.94 -3.30 -16.25
CA ALA A 270 29.33 -2.84 -16.36
C ALA A 270 30.06 -3.51 -17.53
N HIS A 271 29.91 -4.83 -17.68
CA HIS A 271 30.52 -5.56 -18.80
C HIS A 271 29.85 -5.26 -20.15
N LEU A 272 28.54 -5.00 -20.18
CA LEU A 272 27.80 -4.80 -21.44
C LEU A 272 27.82 -3.36 -21.96
N LEU A 273 27.84 -2.38 -21.06
CA LEU A 273 27.63 -0.96 -21.35
C LEU A 273 28.77 -0.07 -20.82
N GLY A 274 29.80 -0.66 -20.22
CA GLY A 274 30.89 0.08 -19.58
C GLY A 274 30.38 0.97 -18.44
N GLU A 275 30.99 2.14 -18.30
CA GLU A 275 30.64 3.14 -17.26
C GLU A 275 29.17 3.59 -17.35
N GLY A 276 28.61 3.67 -18.56
CA GLY A 276 27.21 4.06 -18.77
C GLY A 276 26.21 3.07 -18.17
N GLY A 277 26.56 1.77 -18.13
CA GLY A 277 25.72 0.73 -17.51
C GLY A 277 25.69 0.84 -15.99
N ILE A 278 26.85 1.11 -15.38
CA ILE A 278 26.97 1.31 -13.93
C ILE A 278 26.15 2.54 -13.52
N LEU A 279 26.30 3.66 -14.25
CA LEU A 279 25.54 4.89 -14.01
C LEU A 279 24.02 4.66 -14.15
N ALA A 280 23.59 3.91 -15.17
CA ALA A 280 22.18 3.62 -15.38
C ALA A 280 21.56 2.83 -14.21
N ILE A 281 22.26 1.81 -13.71
CA ILE A 281 21.78 1.03 -12.55
C ILE A 281 21.82 1.86 -11.28
N PHE A 282 22.88 2.65 -11.08
CA PHE A 282 22.97 3.56 -9.94
C PHE A 282 21.75 4.48 -9.89
N ILE A 283 21.39 5.08 -11.02
CA ILE A 283 20.18 5.92 -11.16
C ILE A 283 18.91 5.11 -10.87
N VAL A 284 18.78 3.90 -11.39
CA VAL A 284 17.60 3.02 -11.14
C VAL A 284 17.46 2.71 -9.66
N ILE A 285 18.53 2.30 -8.99
CA ILE A 285 18.53 1.96 -7.56
C ILE A 285 18.22 3.20 -6.73
N LEU A 286 18.83 4.34 -7.07
CA LEU A 286 18.56 5.61 -6.40
C LEU A 286 17.09 6.03 -6.55
N LEU A 287 16.53 5.93 -7.76
CA LEU A 287 15.11 6.24 -8.01
C LEU A 287 14.17 5.29 -7.26
N LEU A 288 14.44 3.98 -7.27
CA LEU A 288 13.68 2.98 -6.52
C LEU A 288 13.72 3.25 -5.02
N LEU A 289 14.89 3.56 -4.50
CA LEU A 289 15.10 3.83 -3.08
C LEU A 289 14.37 5.10 -2.64
N VAL A 290 14.58 6.20 -3.38
CA VAL A 290 13.93 7.49 -3.10
C VAL A 290 12.42 7.35 -3.21
N THR A 291 11.88 6.69 -4.24
CA THR A 291 10.43 6.49 -4.38
C THR A 291 9.83 5.61 -3.28
N SER A 292 10.51 4.53 -2.88
CA SER A 292 10.05 3.66 -1.79
C SER A 292 10.00 4.40 -0.44
N CYS A 293 11.04 5.19 -0.12
CA CYS A 293 11.07 6.05 1.06
C CYS A 293 9.98 7.13 1.01
N MET A 294 9.77 7.75 -0.15
CA MET A 294 8.68 8.71 -0.38
C MET A 294 7.30 8.12 -0.08
N PHE A 295 7.01 6.91 -0.59
CA PHE A 295 5.71 6.28 -0.34
C PHE A 295 5.50 5.94 1.13
N SER A 296 6.54 5.44 1.79
CA SER A 296 6.48 5.06 3.20
C SER A 296 6.27 6.29 4.09
N THR A 297 6.91 7.42 3.76
CA THR A 297 6.78 8.69 4.50
C THR A 297 5.42 9.34 4.29
N VAL A 298 4.88 9.31 3.06
CA VAL A 298 3.51 9.73 2.76
C VAL A 298 2.50 8.83 3.45
N GLY A 299 2.74 7.51 3.48
CA GLY A 299 1.93 6.52 4.19
C GLY A 299 1.84 6.83 5.69
N ALA A 300 2.98 6.95 6.38
CA ALA A 300 3.03 7.33 7.79
C ALA A 300 2.36 8.68 8.05
N SER A 301 2.59 9.67 7.19
CA SER A 301 1.96 10.99 7.30
C SER A 301 0.44 10.91 7.19
N SER A 302 -0.07 10.07 6.27
CA SER A 302 -1.51 9.89 6.06
C SER A 302 -2.19 9.23 7.27
N VAL A 303 -1.52 8.28 7.94
CA VAL A 303 -2.00 7.67 9.18
C VAL A 303 -2.05 8.71 10.30
N ILE A 304 -0.98 9.48 10.50
CA ILE A 304 -0.98 10.55 11.52
C ILE A 304 -2.09 11.58 11.22
N TYR A 305 -2.27 11.95 9.96
CA TYR A 305 -3.24 12.94 9.55
C TYR A 305 -4.69 12.45 9.73
N HIS A 306 -5.05 11.32 9.14
CA HIS A 306 -6.43 10.82 9.08
C HIS A 306 -6.85 10.00 10.31
N ASP A 307 -5.92 9.25 10.90
CA ASP A 307 -6.23 8.33 12.00
C ASP A 307 -5.92 8.91 13.37
N VAL A 308 -5.05 9.92 13.47
CA VAL A 308 -4.68 10.56 14.75
C VAL A 308 -5.23 11.99 14.84
N LEU A 309 -4.81 12.87 13.93
CA LEU A 309 -5.14 14.29 13.98
C LEU A 309 -6.63 14.55 13.71
N GLU A 310 -7.14 14.06 12.59
CA GLU A 310 -8.54 14.23 12.19
C GLU A 310 -9.51 13.45 13.10
N ALA A 311 -9.11 12.28 13.58
CA ALA A 311 -9.97 11.42 14.39
C ALA A 311 -10.04 11.81 15.88
N TYR A 312 -8.91 12.23 16.49
CA TYR A 312 -8.82 12.37 17.96
C TYR A 312 -8.40 13.75 18.44
N ILE A 313 -7.42 14.38 17.80
CA ILE A 313 -6.84 15.64 18.31
C ILE A 313 -7.70 16.84 17.91
N ARG A 314 -8.12 16.91 16.64
CA ARG A 314 -8.85 18.05 16.06
C ARG A 314 -10.02 17.59 15.19
N PRO A 315 -10.98 16.81 15.70
CA PRO A 315 -12.15 16.44 14.91
C PRO A 315 -13.04 17.66 14.65
N PHE A 316 -13.64 17.76 13.47
CA PHE A 316 -14.59 18.84 13.13
C PHE A 316 -15.75 18.93 14.14
N ARG A 317 -16.29 17.79 14.55
CA ARG A 317 -17.22 17.65 15.69
C ARG A 317 -16.90 16.36 16.43
N LYS A 318 -16.90 16.39 17.77
CA LYS A 318 -16.84 15.18 18.59
C LYS A 318 -18.08 14.35 18.24
N GLN A 319 -17.91 13.24 17.51
CA GLN A 319 -19.03 12.40 17.11
C GLN A 319 -19.69 11.80 18.35
N VAL A 320 -20.98 12.07 18.55
CA VAL A 320 -21.77 11.46 19.62
C VAL A 320 -22.51 10.22 19.10
N ASP A 321 -22.83 10.14 17.80
CA ASP A 321 -23.43 8.94 17.17
C ASP A 321 -23.27 8.95 15.63
N ALA A 322 -23.05 7.77 15.02
CA ALA A 322 -23.03 7.58 13.55
C ALA A 322 -24.35 7.98 12.85
N SER A 323 -25.43 8.10 13.62
CA SER A 323 -26.74 8.55 13.14
C SER A 323 -26.85 10.06 12.99
N THR A 324 -25.83 10.85 13.34
CA THR A 324 -25.86 12.31 13.24
C THR A 324 -25.06 12.80 12.04
N CYS A 325 -25.59 13.79 11.32
CA CYS A 325 -24.90 14.40 10.20
C CYS A 325 -23.77 15.28 10.69
N LEU A 326 -22.54 15.05 10.19
CA LEU A 326 -21.36 15.82 10.59
C LEU A 326 -21.48 17.31 10.25
N LEU A 327 -22.19 17.67 9.19
CA LEU A 327 -22.34 19.06 8.72
C LEU A 327 -23.33 19.86 9.58
N CYS A 328 -24.56 19.37 9.74
CA CYS A 328 -25.63 20.10 10.43
C CYS A 328 -25.90 19.63 11.87
N GLY A 329 -25.42 18.46 12.28
CA GLY A 329 -25.68 17.87 13.60
C GLY A 329 -27.05 17.20 13.77
N LYS A 330 -27.91 17.23 12.75
CA LYS A 330 -29.25 16.59 12.77
C LYS A 330 -29.14 15.09 12.48
N ARG A 331 -30.14 14.29 12.88
CA ARG A 331 -30.14 12.83 12.65
C ARG A 331 -30.36 12.47 11.18
N ARG A 332 -29.67 11.44 10.69
CA ARG A 332 -29.83 10.81 9.37
C ARG A 332 -30.82 9.65 9.48
N GLY A 333 -31.66 9.47 8.46
CA GLY A 333 -32.54 8.30 8.31
C GLY A 333 -33.95 8.41 8.90
N HIS A 334 -34.69 7.29 8.84
CA HIS A 334 -36.13 7.17 9.15
C HIS A 334 -36.51 7.25 10.64
N LEU A 335 -35.53 7.20 11.55
CA LEU A 335 -35.75 7.18 13.01
C LEU A 335 -35.81 8.57 13.65
N ALA A 336 -35.84 9.64 12.84
CA ALA A 336 -35.93 11.01 13.33
C ALA A 336 -37.36 11.56 13.15
N ILE A 337 -37.89 12.18 14.20
CA ILE A 337 -39.12 12.98 14.16
C ILE A 337 -38.98 14.01 13.02
N ARG A 338 -40.02 14.20 12.19
CA ARG A 338 -40.03 14.99 10.92
C ARG A 338 -39.23 16.32 10.92
N HIS A 339 -39.08 16.98 12.08
CA HIS A 339 -38.37 18.27 12.22
C HIS A 339 -36.85 18.16 12.50
N ASN A 340 -36.34 16.98 12.89
CA ASN A 340 -34.93 16.73 13.24
C ASN A 340 -34.17 15.86 12.23
N ILE A 341 -34.71 15.70 11.02
CA ILE A 341 -34.06 14.99 9.91
C ILE A 341 -33.03 15.92 9.23
N CYS A 342 -31.83 15.39 8.99
CA CYS A 342 -30.81 16.02 8.18
C CYS A 342 -31.27 16.17 6.71
N ARG A 343 -31.16 17.39 6.18
CA ARG A 343 -31.44 17.72 4.76
C ARG A 343 -30.21 18.24 4.00
N CYS A 344 -29.00 18.04 4.54
CA CYS A 344 -27.77 18.37 3.82
C CYS A 344 -27.70 17.52 2.54
N ARG A 345 -27.60 18.18 1.39
CA ARG A 345 -27.31 17.55 0.09
C ARG A 345 -25.82 17.61 -0.18
N SER A 346 -25.30 16.81 -1.12
CA SER A 346 -23.91 16.95 -1.56
C SER A 346 -23.59 18.37 -2.02
N MET A 347 -22.31 18.72 -1.83
CA MET A 347 -21.67 19.88 -2.42
C MET A 347 -21.89 19.96 -3.94
N LEU A 348 -21.99 18.81 -4.60
CA LEU A 348 -22.19 18.72 -6.05
C LEU A 348 -23.56 19.28 -6.52
N GLU A 349 -24.55 19.40 -5.63
CA GLU A 349 -25.87 19.99 -5.89
C GLU A 349 -26.03 21.38 -5.27
N CYS A 350 -24.99 21.87 -4.58
CA CYS A 350 -25.07 23.12 -3.84
C CYS A 350 -24.54 24.27 -4.69
N ALA A 351 -25.43 25.14 -5.16
CA ALA A 351 -25.07 26.32 -5.97
C ALA A 351 -24.04 27.23 -5.27
N SER A 352 -24.21 27.50 -3.98
CA SER A 352 -23.25 28.29 -3.19
C SER A 352 -21.86 27.63 -3.15
N CYS A 353 -21.80 26.30 -3.11
CA CYS A 353 -20.52 25.61 -3.15
C CYS A 353 -19.83 25.67 -4.51
N HIS A 354 -20.59 25.66 -5.60
CA HIS A 354 -20.05 25.86 -6.95
C HIS A 354 -19.44 27.26 -7.08
N ILE A 355 -20.16 28.28 -6.62
CA ILE A 355 -19.67 29.67 -6.59
C ILE A 355 -18.38 29.78 -5.76
N ASP A 356 -18.40 29.25 -4.53
CA ASP A 356 -17.22 29.25 -3.66
C ASP A 356 -16.01 28.53 -4.29
N THR A 357 -16.25 27.48 -5.08
CA THR A 357 -15.19 26.73 -5.78
C THR A 357 -14.63 27.52 -6.95
N TRP A 358 -15.50 28.13 -7.75
CA TRP A 358 -15.11 29.02 -8.83
C TRP A 358 -14.27 30.21 -8.32
N ILE A 359 -14.69 30.86 -7.24
CA ILE A 359 -13.92 31.95 -6.60
C ILE A 359 -12.54 31.46 -6.15
N LYS A 360 -12.47 30.26 -5.54
CA LYS A 360 -11.21 29.66 -5.10
C LYS A 360 -10.25 29.41 -6.26
N GLU A 361 -10.76 28.94 -7.40
CA GLU A 361 -9.96 28.69 -8.61
C GLU A 361 -9.47 29.99 -9.24
N GLU A 362 -10.33 30.99 -9.35
CA GLU A 362 -9.98 32.32 -9.89
C GLU A 362 -8.94 33.03 -9.02
N CYS A 363 -9.06 32.88 -7.69
CA CYS A 363 -8.13 33.47 -6.73
C CYS A 363 -6.90 32.61 -6.44
N ARG A 364 -6.67 31.48 -7.14
CA ARG A 364 -5.59 30.52 -6.84
C ARG A 364 -4.20 31.14 -6.83
N ASN A 365 -3.99 32.18 -7.64
CA ASN A 365 -2.70 32.86 -7.79
C ASN A 365 -2.51 34.03 -6.80
N ARG A 366 -3.52 34.38 -5.99
CA ARG A 366 -3.42 35.46 -5.00
C ARG A 366 -2.81 34.93 -3.69
N ALA A 367 -2.09 35.80 -2.98
CA ALA A 367 -1.56 35.48 -1.66
C ALA A 367 -2.69 34.98 -0.74
N ALA A 368 -2.40 33.92 0.03
CA ALA A 368 -3.38 33.07 0.72
C ALA A 368 -4.20 33.80 1.80
N ALA A 369 -5.13 34.67 1.38
CA ALA A 369 -6.23 35.10 2.23
C ALA A 369 -7.07 33.88 2.59
N THR A 370 -7.47 33.77 3.85
CA THR A 370 -8.46 32.78 4.30
C THR A 370 -9.75 33.00 3.53
N LEU A 371 -9.99 32.17 2.52
CA LEU A 371 -11.22 32.21 1.73
C LEU A 371 -12.39 31.92 2.67
N VAL A 372 -13.25 32.93 2.89
CA VAL A 372 -14.46 32.76 3.68
C VAL A 372 -15.51 32.13 2.76
N TYR A 373 -15.87 30.88 3.05
CA TYR A 373 -16.90 30.16 2.31
C TYR A 373 -18.28 30.79 2.57
N SER A 374 -19.00 31.14 1.51
CA SER A 374 -20.34 31.71 1.61
C SER A 374 -21.42 30.66 1.91
N CYS A 375 -21.14 29.38 1.60
CA CYS A 375 -22.10 28.31 1.83
C CYS A 375 -22.36 28.05 3.33
N GLN A 376 -23.60 28.27 3.78
CA GLN A 376 -24.00 28.05 5.17
C GLN A 376 -23.91 26.58 5.62
N THR A 377 -24.11 25.63 4.70
CA THR A 377 -24.17 24.19 5.04
C THR A 377 -22.81 23.51 5.02
N HIS A 378 -21.98 23.84 4.01
CA HIS A 378 -20.70 23.17 3.77
C HIS A 378 -19.50 24.05 4.13
N GLY A 379 -19.67 25.37 4.19
CA GLY A 379 -18.57 26.32 4.30
C GLY A 379 -17.71 26.12 5.55
N ALA A 380 -18.33 25.84 6.70
CA ALA A 380 -17.61 25.54 7.94
C ALA A 380 -16.73 24.28 7.82
N TYR A 381 -17.27 23.21 7.21
CA TYR A 381 -16.50 21.98 7.00
C TYR A 381 -15.39 22.18 5.96
N ARG A 382 -15.66 22.93 4.89
CA ARG A 382 -14.65 23.26 3.86
C ARG A 382 -13.51 24.11 4.45
N ALA A 383 -13.82 25.11 5.28
CA ALA A 383 -12.83 25.90 6.00
C ALA A 383 -11.98 25.00 6.92
N TYR A 384 -12.62 24.10 7.65
CA TYR A 384 -11.93 23.10 8.46
C TYR A 384 -10.99 22.23 7.62
N THR A 385 -11.43 21.68 6.49
CA THR A 385 -10.58 20.85 5.62
C THR A 385 -9.41 21.63 5.04
N ASP A 386 -9.58 22.91 4.72
CA ASP A 386 -8.48 23.76 4.24
C ASP A 386 -7.44 24.00 5.34
N VAL A 387 -7.88 24.34 6.56
CA VAL A 387 -6.99 24.49 7.73
C VAL A 387 -6.27 23.17 8.02
N MET A 388 -6.98 22.05 7.95
CA MET A 388 -6.40 20.73 8.18
C MET A 388 -5.35 20.40 7.11
N SER A 389 -5.65 20.63 5.82
CA SER A 389 -4.72 20.37 4.70
C SER A 389 -3.39 21.17 4.80
N ARG A 390 -3.41 22.34 5.46
CA ARG A 390 -2.21 23.13 5.76
C ARG A 390 -1.30 22.47 6.81
N SER A 391 -1.82 21.51 7.58
CA SER A 391 -1.07 20.73 8.58
C SER A 391 -0.35 19.52 7.97
N VAL A 392 -0.71 19.09 6.75
CA VAL A 392 -0.03 17.96 6.06
C VAL A 392 1.48 18.17 5.90
N PRO A 393 1.99 19.30 5.37
CA PRO A 393 3.43 19.45 5.16
C PRO A 393 4.26 19.39 6.45
N PRO A 394 3.95 20.11 7.55
CA PRO A 394 4.75 19.98 8.76
C PRO A 394 4.70 18.56 9.33
N ILE A 395 3.58 17.84 9.22
CA ILE A 395 3.51 16.43 9.64
C ILE A 395 4.50 15.59 8.83
N THR A 396 4.48 15.71 7.49
CA THR A 396 5.38 14.93 6.63
C THR A 396 6.85 15.24 6.88
N PHE A 397 7.22 16.52 7.03
CA PHE A 397 8.59 16.89 7.38
C PHE A 397 8.99 16.46 8.79
N THR A 398 8.05 16.45 9.74
CA THR A 398 8.32 15.94 11.10
C THR A 398 8.56 14.44 11.06
N VAL A 399 7.74 13.67 10.34
CA VAL A 399 7.97 12.22 10.14
C VAL A 399 9.36 12.00 9.58
N MET A 400 9.72 12.70 8.50
CA MET A 400 11.06 12.64 7.89
C MET A 400 12.18 12.98 8.89
N ALA A 401 12.03 14.06 9.66
CA ALA A 401 13.03 14.49 10.63
C ALA A 401 13.19 13.49 11.79
N CYS A 402 12.09 12.91 12.29
CA CYS A 402 12.11 11.87 13.31
C CYS A 402 12.79 10.57 12.83
N MET A 403 12.87 10.33 11.52
CA MET A 403 13.54 9.15 10.98
C MET A 403 15.05 9.20 11.12
N ILE A 404 15.67 10.39 11.06
CA ILE A 404 17.13 10.53 11.09
C ILE A 404 17.70 10.04 12.43
N PRO A 405 17.15 10.45 13.60
CA PRO A 405 17.57 9.90 14.89
C PRO A 405 17.22 8.41 15.05
N MET A 406 16.08 7.95 14.52
CA MET A 406 15.73 6.52 14.60
C MET A 406 16.75 5.66 13.84
N PHE A 407 17.15 6.06 12.64
CA PHE A 407 18.22 5.38 11.90
C PHE A 407 19.53 5.30 12.71
N MET A 408 19.87 6.37 13.45
CA MET A 408 21.10 6.42 14.25
C MET A 408 21.02 5.67 15.58
N THR A 409 19.82 5.46 16.13
CA THR A 409 19.62 4.91 17.49
C THR A 409 19.21 3.44 17.50
N PHE A 410 18.59 2.93 16.44
CA PHE A 410 18.23 1.52 16.37
C PHE A 410 19.45 0.68 16.01
N SER A 411 20.10 0.14 17.06
CA SER A 411 21.13 -0.89 16.92
C SER A 411 20.57 -2.14 16.25
N GLU A 412 21.42 -2.73 15.41
CA GLU A 412 21.18 -3.78 14.43
C GLU A 412 20.34 -5.00 14.91
N THR A 413 19.43 -5.45 14.03
CA THR A 413 18.74 -6.76 13.99
C THR A 413 17.70 -7.13 15.06
N GLU A 414 17.85 -6.77 16.33
CA GLU A 414 16.93 -7.23 17.41
C GLU A 414 15.51 -6.65 17.26
N VAL A 415 15.43 -5.33 17.08
CA VAL A 415 14.17 -4.62 16.92
C VAL A 415 13.52 -4.94 15.57
N GLU A 416 14.33 -5.17 14.53
CA GLU A 416 13.87 -5.63 13.21
C GLU A 416 13.11 -6.95 13.34
N ASN A 417 13.72 -7.93 13.99
CA ASN A 417 13.10 -9.24 14.21
C ASN A 417 11.84 -9.13 15.10
N PHE A 418 11.88 -8.32 16.16
CA PHE A 418 10.72 -8.13 17.04
C PHE A 418 9.52 -7.51 16.32
N LEU A 419 9.73 -6.42 15.57
CA LEU A 419 8.66 -5.75 14.83
C LEU A 419 8.10 -6.67 13.72
N PHE A 420 8.98 -7.32 12.98
CA PHE A 420 8.59 -8.15 11.84
C PHE A 420 7.86 -9.42 12.26
N TYR A 421 8.38 -10.16 13.27
CA TYR A 421 7.80 -11.43 13.72
C TYR A 421 6.67 -11.26 14.74
N GLY A 422 6.74 -10.21 15.56
CA GLY A 422 5.80 -10.01 16.65
C GLY A 422 4.61 -9.13 16.31
N LEU A 423 4.77 -8.15 15.42
CA LEU A 423 3.71 -7.18 15.18
C LEU A 423 3.14 -7.24 13.77
N ASP A 424 3.98 -7.19 12.74
CA ASP A 424 3.53 -7.00 11.36
C ASP A 424 2.98 -8.28 10.73
N THR A 425 3.76 -9.37 10.76
CA THR A 425 3.39 -10.64 10.12
C THR A 425 2.04 -11.22 10.58
N PRO A 426 1.75 -11.35 11.89
CA PRO A 426 0.47 -11.90 12.34
C PRO A 426 -0.72 -10.99 11.99
N PHE A 427 -0.46 -9.70 11.81
CA PHE A 427 -1.49 -8.73 11.44
C PHE A 427 -1.96 -8.88 9.99
N VAL A 428 -1.11 -9.37 9.08
CA VAL A 428 -1.47 -9.58 7.66
C VAL A 428 -2.71 -10.48 7.53
N GLY A 429 -2.73 -11.62 8.23
CA GLY A 429 -3.88 -12.53 8.21
C GLY A 429 -5.13 -11.91 8.81
N CYS A 430 -4.97 -11.20 9.92
CA CYS A 430 -6.04 -10.47 10.59
C CYS A 430 -6.67 -9.40 9.69
N LEU A 431 -5.84 -8.66 8.93
CA LEU A 431 -6.28 -7.67 7.95
C LEU A 431 -7.00 -8.29 6.77
N CYS A 432 -6.48 -9.39 6.21
CA CYS A 432 -7.11 -10.09 5.11
C CYS A 432 -8.52 -10.56 5.49
N LEU A 433 -8.67 -11.19 6.66
CA LEU A 433 -9.97 -11.61 7.18
C LEU A 433 -10.88 -10.42 7.48
N SER A 434 -10.32 -9.29 7.94
CA SER A 434 -11.06 -8.05 8.14
C SER A 434 -11.60 -7.44 6.85
N ILE A 435 -11.02 -7.74 5.69
CA ILE A 435 -11.53 -7.29 4.39
C ILE A 435 -12.51 -8.31 3.81
N LEU A 436 -12.17 -9.60 3.88
CA LEU A 436 -12.87 -10.65 3.15
C LEU A 436 -14.09 -11.20 3.89
N TRP A 437 -14.00 -11.39 5.19
CA TRP A 437 -14.96 -12.18 5.94
C TRP A 437 -15.87 -11.31 6.79
N ASP A 438 -17.17 -11.33 6.51
CA ASP A 438 -18.21 -10.54 7.18
C ASP A 438 -18.50 -10.99 8.62
N ARG A 439 -18.36 -12.29 8.90
CA ARG A 439 -18.59 -12.88 10.23
C ARG A 439 -17.52 -12.59 11.27
N LEU A 440 -16.33 -12.15 10.84
CA LEU A 440 -15.23 -11.87 11.77
C LEU A 440 -15.70 -10.91 12.86
N SER A 441 -15.49 -11.29 14.12
CA SER A 441 -15.85 -10.49 15.29
C SER A 441 -14.66 -9.70 15.82
N LYS A 442 -14.93 -8.60 16.54
CA LYS A 442 -13.89 -7.80 17.22
C LYS A 442 -13.06 -8.66 18.17
N VAL A 443 -13.72 -9.55 18.92
CA VAL A 443 -13.06 -10.42 19.90
C VAL A 443 -12.13 -11.40 19.20
N ALA A 444 -12.59 -12.03 18.11
CA ALA A 444 -11.77 -12.94 17.31
C ALA A 444 -10.56 -12.25 16.68
N LEU A 445 -10.74 -11.03 16.17
CA LEU A 445 -9.65 -10.22 15.63
C LEU A 445 -8.57 -9.92 16.68
N LEU A 446 -8.98 -9.38 17.84
CA LEU A 446 -8.03 -8.93 18.87
C LEU A 446 -7.34 -10.11 19.55
N ILE A 447 -8.10 -11.12 20.01
CA ILE A 447 -7.51 -12.29 20.67
C ILE A 447 -6.65 -13.07 19.67
N GLY A 448 -7.15 -13.27 18.45
CA GLY A 448 -6.42 -13.97 17.41
C GLY A 448 -5.07 -13.29 17.10
N TYR A 449 -5.07 -11.97 16.96
CA TYR A 449 -3.85 -11.19 16.76
C TYR A 449 -2.89 -11.32 17.95
N PHE A 450 -3.29 -10.94 19.17
CA PHE A 450 -2.38 -10.90 20.31
C PHE A 450 -1.83 -12.27 20.69
N VAL A 451 -2.63 -13.34 20.58
CA VAL A 451 -2.15 -14.69 20.87
C VAL A 451 -1.20 -15.18 19.78
N SER A 452 -1.48 -14.90 18.50
CA SER A 452 -0.54 -15.25 17.41
C SER A 452 0.79 -14.49 17.50
N ALA A 453 0.74 -13.19 17.79
CA ALA A 453 1.90 -12.35 18.04
C ALA A 453 2.73 -12.83 19.24
N GLY A 454 2.08 -13.13 20.37
CA GLY A 454 2.76 -13.67 21.54
C GLY A 454 3.38 -15.04 21.28
N ALA A 455 2.67 -15.94 20.59
CA ALA A 455 3.15 -17.27 20.25
C ALA A 455 4.35 -17.23 19.30
N SER A 456 4.34 -16.37 18.27
CA SER A 456 5.47 -16.23 17.35
C SER A 456 6.71 -15.63 18.03
N LEU A 457 6.53 -14.60 18.86
CA LEU A 457 7.62 -13.97 19.61
C LEU A 457 8.25 -14.91 20.62
N THR A 458 7.42 -15.62 21.39
CA THR A 458 7.92 -16.60 22.37
C THR A 458 8.65 -17.74 21.69
N LEU A 459 8.11 -18.27 20.58
CA LEU A 459 8.79 -19.30 19.81
C LEU A 459 10.14 -18.82 19.26
N TRP A 460 10.18 -17.63 18.65
CA TRP A 460 11.42 -17.05 18.14
C TRP A 460 12.47 -16.88 19.26
N PHE A 461 12.07 -16.30 20.38
CA PHE A 461 12.96 -16.08 21.53
C PHE A 461 13.49 -17.38 22.12
N VAL A 462 12.62 -18.39 22.29
CA VAL A 462 13.01 -19.71 22.80
C VAL A 462 13.96 -20.41 21.85
N LEU A 463 13.61 -20.50 20.55
CA LEU A 463 14.46 -21.17 19.56
C LEU A 463 15.83 -20.50 19.46
N ARG A 464 15.88 -19.18 19.51
CA ARG A 464 17.15 -18.44 19.49
C ARG A 464 18.07 -18.79 20.66
N ASN A 465 17.52 -18.94 21.85
CA ASN A 465 18.32 -19.16 23.06
C ASN A 465 18.63 -20.63 23.33
N THR A 466 17.82 -21.56 22.81
CA THR A 466 17.88 -22.98 23.21
C THR A 466 18.28 -23.93 22.10
N SER A 467 18.09 -23.56 20.84
CA SER A 467 18.34 -24.46 19.72
C SER A 467 19.66 -24.15 19.03
N SER A 468 20.35 -25.19 18.55
CA SER A 468 21.51 -25.05 17.66
C SER A 468 21.09 -24.85 16.19
N LEU A 469 19.84 -24.44 15.94
CA LEU A 469 19.33 -24.20 14.60
C LEU A 469 19.97 -22.94 14.02
N SER A 470 20.18 -22.93 12.70
CA SER A 470 20.63 -21.73 12.02
C SER A 470 19.63 -20.58 12.19
N THR A 471 20.13 -19.35 12.31
CA THR A 471 19.34 -18.11 12.41
C THR A 471 18.21 -18.06 11.37
N ASN A 472 18.51 -18.39 10.12
CA ASN A 472 17.53 -18.44 9.02
C ASN A 472 16.38 -19.43 9.26
N GLN A 473 16.65 -20.60 9.86
CA GLN A 473 15.60 -21.58 10.17
C GLN A 473 14.69 -21.08 11.29
N ILE A 474 15.28 -20.45 12.31
CA ILE A 474 14.54 -19.87 13.43
C ILE A 474 13.62 -18.75 12.92
N GLN A 475 14.13 -17.88 12.06
CA GLN A 475 13.37 -16.81 11.41
C GLN A 475 12.22 -17.38 10.55
N LEU A 476 12.48 -18.39 9.74
CA LEU A 476 11.47 -19.05 8.91
C LEU A 476 10.34 -19.66 9.75
N MET A 477 10.69 -20.36 10.83
CA MET A 477 9.72 -20.97 11.75
C MET A 477 8.88 -19.91 12.46
N GLY A 478 9.50 -18.84 12.96
CA GLY A 478 8.79 -17.71 13.58
C GLY A 478 7.82 -17.03 12.62
N LEU A 479 8.25 -16.78 11.38
CA LEU A 479 7.41 -16.17 10.33
C LEU A 479 6.23 -17.07 9.96
N GLY A 480 6.48 -18.36 9.77
CA GLY A 480 5.45 -19.35 9.45
C GLY A 480 4.37 -19.39 10.53
N VAL A 481 4.77 -19.44 11.80
CA VAL A 481 3.83 -19.45 12.94
C VAL A 481 3.07 -18.13 13.06
N ALA A 482 3.73 -16.99 12.89
CA ALA A 482 3.08 -15.69 12.92
C ALA A 482 2.01 -15.57 11.82
N PHE A 483 2.36 -15.91 10.58
CA PHE A 483 1.48 -15.80 9.43
C PHE A 483 0.30 -16.78 9.55
N LEU A 484 0.57 -18.05 9.86
CA LEU A 484 -0.47 -19.06 10.07
C LEU A 484 -1.40 -18.70 11.24
N GLY A 485 -0.82 -18.26 12.36
CA GLY A 485 -1.58 -17.81 13.52
C GLY A 485 -2.51 -16.65 13.19
N GLY A 486 -2.04 -15.67 12.40
CA GLY A 486 -2.83 -14.52 11.97
C GLY A 486 -4.06 -14.87 11.13
N PHE A 487 -4.07 -16.00 10.42
CA PHE A 487 -5.23 -16.47 9.67
C PHE A 487 -6.08 -17.48 10.47
N LEU A 488 -5.44 -18.50 11.04
CA LEU A 488 -6.13 -19.63 11.66
C LEU A 488 -6.80 -19.24 12.98
N LEU A 489 -6.12 -18.48 13.83
CA LEU A 489 -6.61 -18.20 15.18
C LEU A 489 -7.86 -17.31 15.17
N PRO A 490 -7.89 -16.17 14.46
CA PRO A 490 -9.13 -15.40 14.30
C PRO A 490 -10.24 -16.20 13.62
N ALA A 491 -9.90 -17.07 12.65
CA ALA A 491 -10.86 -17.94 11.98
C ALA A 491 -11.55 -18.91 12.95
N LEU A 492 -10.76 -19.67 13.72
CA LEU A 492 -11.25 -20.65 14.69
C LEU A 492 -12.08 -19.99 15.80
N ILE A 493 -11.60 -18.88 16.36
CA ILE A 493 -12.31 -18.15 17.41
C ILE A 493 -13.64 -17.61 16.87
N SER A 494 -13.65 -17.06 15.67
CA SER A 494 -14.86 -16.54 15.03
C SER A 494 -15.87 -17.64 14.72
N LEU A 495 -15.44 -18.81 14.23
CA LEU A 495 -16.30 -19.97 14.00
C LEU A 495 -16.93 -20.50 15.30
N SER A 496 -16.18 -20.44 16.40
CA SER A 496 -16.63 -20.91 17.71
C SER A 496 -17.62 -19.94 18.38
N LEU A 497 -17.40 -18.62 18.23
CA LEU A 497 -18.18 -17.59 18.93
C LEU A 497 -19.39 -17.08 18.15
N THR A 498 -19.39 -17.17 16.81
CA THR A 498 -20.43 -16.57 15.98
C THR A 498 -21.22 -17.62 15.24
N LYS A 499 -22.53 -17.39 15.05
CA LYS A 499 -23.34 -18.15 14.10
C LYS A 499 -23.30 -17.49 12.71
N PRO A 500 -23.60 -18.21 11.62
CA PRO A 500 -23.75 -17.61 10.29
C PRO A 500 -24.74 -16.44 10.32
N LEU A 501 -24.35 -15.28 9.78
CA LEU A 501 -25.25 -14.14 9.73
C LEU A 501 -26.31 -14.33 8.62
N PRO A 502 -27.58 -13.98 8.87
CA PRO A 502 -28.56 -13.88 7.80
C PRO A 502 -28.15 -12.78 6.79
N PRO A 503 -28.49 -12.90 5.50
CA PRO A 503 -27.97 -12.04 4.43
C PRO A 503 -28.23 -10.55 4.64
N LYS A 504 -29.35 -10.17 5.28
CA LYS A 504 -29.64 -8.77 5.65
C LYS A 504 -28.67 -8.22 6.69
N ALA A 505 -28.26 -9.03 7.66
CA ALA A 505 -27.34 -8.62 8.72
C ALA A 505 -25.89 -8.54 8.19
N ALA A 506 -25.50 -9.47 7.30
CA ALA A 506 -24.23 -9.42 6.58
C ALA A 506 -24.08 -8.14 5.74
N SER A 507 -25.12 -7.77 4.97
CA SER A 507 -25.16 -6.50 4.24
C SER A 507 -25.04 -5.29 5.18
N GLY A 508 -25.67 -5.35 6.36
CA GLY A 508 -25.60 -4.28 7.36
C GLY A 508 -24.18 -4.02 7.89
N VAL A 509 -23.34 -5.06 7.98
CA VAL A 509 -21.92 -4.89 8.36
C VAL A 509 -21.19 -4.02 7.36
N TRP A 510 -21.35 -4.30 6.07
CA TRP A 510 -20.68 -3.57 5.00
C TRP A 510 -21.27 -2.17 4.77
N CYS A 511 -22.58 -1.98 4.95
CA CYS A 511 -23.21 -0.66 4.87
C CYS A 511 -22.61 0.34 5.88
N ARG A 512 -22.33 -0.08 7.13
CA ARG A 512 -21.70 0.80 8.14
C ARG A 512 -20.33 1.31 7.74
N VAL A 513 -19.61 0.56 6.92
CA VAL A 513 -18.27 0.89 6.45
C VAL A 513 -18.34 1.75 5.17
N GLN A 514 -19.39 1.62 4.37
CA GLN A 514 -19.67 2.53 3.27
C GLN A 514 -19.98 3.95 3.78
N GLU A 515 -20.57 4.07 4.97
CA GLU A 515 -20.87 5.35 5.64
C GLU A 515 -19.63 6.11 6.18
N ILE A 516 -18.41 5.63 5.91
CA ILE A 516 -17.17 6.43 6.05
C ILE A 516 -17.11 7.43 4.88
N ASP A 517 -18.23 8.12 4.63
CA ASP A 517 -18.39 9.00 3.48
C ASP A 517 -17.72 10.33 3.74
N ASN A 518 -17.15 10.91 2.68
CA ASN A 518 -16.84 12.32 2.65
C ASN A 518 -18.16 13.10 2.83
N PRO A 519 -18.34 13.86 3.92
CA PRO A 519 -19.61 14.53 4.19
C PRO A 519 -19.95 15.60 3.14
N LEU A 520 -18.97 16.09 2.38
CA LEU A 520 -19.19 17.02 1.27
C LEU A 520 -19.72 16.31 0.03
N VAL A 521 -19.25 15.10 -0.24
CA VAL A 521 -19.56 14.36 -1.46
C VAL A 521 -19.79 12.89 -1.08
N PRO A 522 -21.00 12.53 -0.61
CA PRO A 522 -21.32 11.18 -0.19
C PRO A 522 -21.21 10.20 -1.36
N TRP A 523 -20.62 9.03 -1.13
CA TRP A 523 -20.44 8.02 -2.17
C TRP A 523 -21.75 7.57 -2.85
N PRO A 524 -22.88 7.37 -2.13
CA PRO A 524 -24.14 6.98 -2.77
C PRO A 524 -24.62 7.99 -3.83
N GLU A 525 -24.42 9.29 -3.61
CA GLU A 525 -24.85 10.34 -4.54
C GLU A 525 -23.95 10.36 -5.78
N VAL A 526 -22.63 10.24 -5.60
CA VAL A 526 -21.68 10.07 -6.70
C VAL A 526 -22.03 8.84 -7.53
N PHE A 527 -22.31 7.73 -6.87
CA PHE A 527 -22.69 6.46 -7.50
C PHE A 527 -23.97 6.61 -8.34
N THR A 528 -25.02 7.25 -7.80
CA THR A 528 -26.27 7.47 -8.54
C THR A 528 -26.09 8.31 -9.80
N ARG A 529 -25.21 9.32 -9.78
CA ARG A 529 -24.91 10.17 -10.94
C ARG A 529 -24.16 9.45 -12.06
N TYR A 530 -23.30 8.48 -11.73
CA TYR A 530 -22.63 7.67 -12.75
C TYR A 530 -23.55 6.61 -13.38
N ILE A 531 -24.66 6.28 -12.73
CA ILE A 531 -25.60 5.28 -13.23
C ILE A 531 -26.67 5.92 -14.11
N ASN A 532 -27.20 7.07 -13.70
CA ASN A 532 -28.21 7.82 -14.45
C ASN A 532 -27.58 8.53 -15.65
#